data_AF-A0A662QE68-F1
#
_entry.id   AF-A0A662QE68-F1
#
_cell.length_a   1.000
_cell.length_b   1.000
_cell.length_c   1.000
_cell.angle_alpha   90.00
_cell.angle_beta   90.00
_cell.angle_gamma   90.00
#
_symmetry.space_group_name_H-M   'P 1'
#
loop_
_entity.id
_entity.type
_entity.pdbx_description
1 polymer ?
#
loop_
_entity_poly.entity_id
_entity_poly.type
_entity_poly.pdbx_seq_one_letter_code
_entity_poly.pdbx_strand_id
1 'polypeptide(L)'
;MSETLSEKIKSLRPGEYVEVLWGDACVYERVTDKMLKQLKPEHLDTPMRSVGKFLGIRSGRLMDYLVLWIGQDEKGHRLAIIPLSLVLDVHPSSGQKPLKKPMISHRFHRLHGKAVKIFGVKKLAEQG
;
A
#
# COMPACT_ATOMS: atom_id res chain seq x y z
N MET A 1 0.33 18.46 -17.68
CA MET A 1 0.66 17.06 -18.02
C MET A 1 0.59 16.26 -16.73
N SER A 2 -0.12 15.13 -16.71
CA SER A 2 -0.17 14.27 -15.52
C SER A 2 1.20 13.63 -15.34
N GLU A 3 1.86 13.89 -14.21
CA GLU A 3 3.14 13.27 -13.87
C GLU A 3 2.96 11.75 -13.76
N THR A 4 3.84 10.99 -14.40
CA THR A 4 3.80 9.53 -14.34
C THR A 4 4.27 9.03 -12.97
N LEU A 5 3.79 7.87 -12.53
CA LEU A 5 4.20 7.28 -11.24
C LEU A 5 5.72 7.14 -11.12
N SER A 6 6.39 6.78 -12.21
CA SER A 6 7.85 6.65 -12.25
C SER A 6 8.57 7.99 -12.01
N GLU A 7 8.04 9.10 -12.54
CA GLU A 7 8.58 10.44 -12.28
C GLU A 7 8.36 10.85 -10.83
N LYS A 8 7.15 10.62 -10.29
CA LYS A 8 6.82 10.86 -8.88
C LYS A 8 7.73 10.12 -7.92
N ILE A 9 8.09 8.87 -8.23
CA ILE A 9 9.00 8.08 -7.39
C ILE A 9 10.44 8.58 -7.52
N LYS A 10 10.89 8.93 -8.73
CA LYS A 10 12.25 9.44 -8.97
C LYS A 10 12.50 10.80 -8.31
N SER A 11 11.45 11.61 -8.09
CA SER A 11 11.57 12.91 -7.42
C SER A 11 11.69 12.80 -5.90
N LEU A 12 11.37 11.64 -5.30
CA LEU A 12 11.44 11.43 -3.85
C LEU A 12 12.88 11.38 -3.35
N ARG A 13 13.11 12.00 -2.19
CA ARG A 13 14.40 11.98 -1.51
C ARG A 13 14.33 11.18 -0.20
N PRO A 14 15.38 10.41 0.14
CA PRO A 14 15.43 9.73 1.42
C PRO A 14 15.17 10.69 2.60
N GLY A 15 14.32 10.26 3.53
CA GLY A 15 13.90 11.04 4.69
C GLY A 15 12.62 11.87 4.50
N GLU A 16 12.18 12.10 3.26
CA GLU A 16 10.94 12.82 2.98
C GLU A 16 9.72 12.02 3.43
N TYR A 17 8.76 12.70 4.04
CA TYR A 17 7.47 12.08 4.33
C TYR A 17 6.67 11.97 3.05
N VAL A 18 6.27 10.73 2.75
CA VAL A 18 5.47 10.41 1.58
C VAL A 18 4.25 9.61 1.99
N GLU A 19 3.20 9.80 1.23
CA GLU A 19 2.02 8.99 1.25
C GLU A 19 2.01 8.09 0.02
N VAL A 20 1.80 6.80 0.25
CA VAL A 20 1.76 5.79 -0.80
C VAL A 20 0.39 5.13 -0.79
N LEU A 21 -0.28 5.22 -1.94
CA LEU A 21 -1.47 4.45 -2.25
C LEU A 21 -1.03 3.20 -3.01
N TRP A 22 -1.45 2.02 -2.55
CA TRP A 22 -1.01 0.75 -3.15
C TRP A 22 -2.05 -0.35 -2.96
N GLY A 23 -2.08 -1.35 -3.84
CA GLY A 23 -2.97 -2.51 -3.67
C GLY A 23 -2.41 -3.50 -2.64
N ASP A 24 -3.19 -3.85 -1.62
CA ASP A 24 -2.75 -4.81 -0.59
C ASP A 24 -2.85 -6.25 -1.09
N ALA A 25 -1.70 -6.91 -1.19
CA ALA A 25 -1.60 -8.30 -1.63
C ALA A 25 -1.69 -9.31 -0.46
N CYS A 26 -1.95 -8.88 0.79
CA CYS A 26 -1.86 -9.71 2.00
C CYS A 26 -2.72 -10.99 2.04
N VAL A 27 -3.57 -11.28 1.05
CA VAL A 27 -4.62 -12.33 1.16
C VAL A 27 -4.40 -13.55 0.27
N TYR A 28 -3.33 -13.63 -0.52
CA TYR A 28 -3.21 -14.75 -1.46
C TYR A 28 -2.29 -15.86 -0.94
N GLU A 29 -2.85 -16.83 -0.21
CA GLU A 29 -2.16 -18.06 0.20
C GLU A 29 -1.73 -18.97 -0.98
N ARG A 30 -1.95 -18.56 -2.24
CA ARG A 30 -1.67 -19.34 -3.46
C ARG A 30 -1.05 -18.54 -4.61
N VAL A 31 -0.19 -17.53 -4.35
CA VAL A 31 0.52 -16.81 -5.43
C VAL A 31 1.79 -17.56 -5.83
N THR A 32 1.95 -17.82 -7.12
CA THR A 32 3.22 -18.30 -7.70
C THR A 32 4.15 -17.14 -8.04
N ASP A 33 5.46 -17.39 -8.16
CA ASP A 33 6.44 -16.38 -8.60
C ASP A 33 6.05 -15.70 -9.93
N LYS A 34 5.42 -16.45 -10.84
CA LYS A 34 4.92 -15.93 -12.12
C LYS A 34 3.79 -14.92 -11.91
N MET A 35 2.87 -15.21 -11.00
CA MET A 35 1.76 -14.31 -10.66
C MET A 35 2.27 -13.06 -9.95
N LEU A 36 3.25 -13.19 -9.04
CA LEU A 36 3.87 -12.04 -8.35
C LEU A 36 4.50 -11.06 -9.35
N LYS A 37 5.19 -11.54 -10.38
CA LYS A 37 5.81 -10.70 -11.42
C LYS A 37 4.81 -9.97 -12.31
N GLN A 38 3.58 -10.49 -12.41
CA GLN A 38 2.51 -9.93 -13.24
C GLN A 38 1.44 -9.21 -12.41
N LEU A 39 1.62 -9.15 -11.09
CA LEU A 39 0.64 -8.57 -10.19
C LEU A 39 0.64 -7.05 -10.38
N LYS A 40 -0.52 -6.54 -10.74
CA LYS A 40 -0.79 -5.11 -10.86
C LYS A 40 -1.77 -4.69 -9.78
N PRO A 41 -1.83 -3.41 -9.41
CA PRO A 41 -2.73 -2.94 -8.38
C PRO A 41 -4.20 -3.18 -8.74
N GLU A 42 -4.55 -3.14 -10.04
CA GLU A 42 -5.92 -3.37 -10.51
C GLU A 42 -6.42 -4.80 -10.25
N HIS A 43 -5.51 -5.75 -9.99
CA HIS A 43 -5.86 -7.13 -9.64
C HIS A 43 -6.26 -7.29 -8.16
N LEU A 44 -6.15 -6.22 -7.35
CA LEU A 44 -6.34 -6.25 -5.91
C LEU A 44 -7.56 -5.42 -5.51
N ASP A 45 -8.47 -6.04 -4.75
CA ASP A 45 -9.75 -5.42 -4.36
C ASP A 45 -9.61 -4.37 -3.24
N THR A 46 -8.48 -4.35 -2.53
CA THR A 46 -8.29 -3.50 -1.34
C THR A 46 -7.10 -2.57 -1.52
N PRO A 47 -7.34 -1.28 -1.84
CA PRO A 47 -6.29 -0.28 -1.76
C PRO A 47 -5.93 0.03 -0.31
N MET A 48 -4.65 0.26 -0.07
CA MET A 48 -4.04 0.60 1.19
C MET A 48 -3.34 1.95 1.11
N ARG A 49 -3.36 2.68 2.23
CA ARG A 49 -2.63 3.93 2.41
C ARG A 49 -1.57 3.74 3.49
N SER A 50 -0.33 4.01 3.13
CA SER A 50 0.81 4.04 4.04
C SER A 50 1.43 5.43 3.99
N VAL A 51 1.61 6.05 5.15
CA VAL A 51 2.36 7.30 5.29
C VAL A 51 3.63 7.00 6.07
N GLY A 52 4.79 7.48 5.61
CA GLY A 52 6.06 7.26 6.28
C GLY A 52 7.21 8.00 5.61
N LYS A 53 8.40 7.95 6.23
CA LYS A 53 9.61 8.51 5.62
C LYS A 53 10.10 7.58 4.52
N PHE A 54 10.29 8.09 3.31
CA PHE A 54 10.88 7.35 2.21
C PHE A 54 12.32 6.97 2.56
N LEU A 55 12.65 5.68 2.51
CA LEU A 55 14.02 5.19 2.74
C LEU A 55 14.76 4.88 1.44
N GLY A 56 14.03 4.70 0.35
CA GLY A 56 14.57 4.33 -0.96
C GLY A 56 13.83 3.18 -1.61
N ILE A 57 14.35 2.78 -2.77
CA ILE A 57 13.95 1.58 -3.49
C ILE A 57 14.98 0.48 -3.19
N ARG A 58 14.50 -0.74 -2.92
CA ARG A 58 15.32 -1.92 -2.71
C ARG A 58 14.95 -2.99 -3.72
N SER A 59 15.94 -3.45 -4.49
CA SER A 59 15.77 -4.56 -5.41
C SER A 59 15.76 -5.88 -4.63
N GLY A 60 14.67 -6.63 -4.75
CA GLY A 60 14.61 -8.01 -4.29
C GLY A 60 14.76 -9.00 -5.44
N ARG A 61 14.70 -10.29 -5.13
CA ARG A 61 14.86 -11.38 -6.11
C ARG A 61 13.77 -11.40 -7.19
N LEU A 62 12.55 -10.97 -6.85
CA LEU A 62 11.38 -11.07 -7.74
C LEU A 62 10.93 -9.72 -8.31
N MET A 63 11.16 -8.63 -7.58
CA MET A 63 10.70 -7.28 -7.92
C MET A 63 11.41 -6.24 -7.06
N ASP A 64 11.25 -4.98 -7.44
CA ASP A 64 11.70 -3.83 -6.66
C ASP A 64 10.63 -3.39 -5.66
N TYR A 65 11.08 -2.92 -4.49
CA TYR A 65 10.23 -2.51 -3.38
C TYR A 65 10.51 -1.07 -2.98
N LEU A 66 9.44 -0.31 -2.78
CA LEU A 66 9.47 0.98 -2.11
C LEU A 66 9.44 0.76 -0.60
N VAL A 67 10.40 1.34 0.11
CA VAL A 67 10.54 1.15 1.55
C VAL A 67 10.22 2.45 2.28
N LEU A 68 9.28 2.38 3.21
CA LEU A 68 8.92 3.47 4.11
C LEU A 68 9.24 3.12 5.56
N TRP A 69 9.76 4.09 6.29
CA TRP A 69 9.79 4.05 7.75
C TRP A 69 8.51 4.64 8.32
N ILE A 70 7.74 3.83 9.04
CA ILE A 70 6.43 4.22 9.60
C ILE A 70 6.47 4.41 11.12
N GLY A 71 7.67 4.40 11.72
CA GLY A 71 7.86 4.64 13.15
C GLY A 71 8.71 3.56 13.83
N GLN A 72 8.70 3.58 15.16
CA GLN A 72 9.41 2.63 16.01
C GLN A 72 8.54 2.30 17.21
N ASP A 73 8.56 1.06 17.65
CA ASP A 73 7.96 0.59 18.89
C ASP A 73 9.00 -0.14 19.76
N GLU A 74 8.58 -0.71 20.89
CA GLU A 74 9.44 -1.47 21.82
C GLU A 74 10.13 -2.69 21.16
N LYS A 75 9.62 -3.16 20.01
CA LYS A 75 10.15 -4.28 19.25
C LYS A 75 11.06 -3.85 18.09
N GLY A 76 11.19 -2.54 17.85
CA GLY A 76 12.11 -1.97 16.88
C GLY A 76 11.43 -1.11 15.80
N HIS A 77 12.15 -0.90 14.69
CA HIS A 77 11.65 -0.07 13.59
C HIS A 77 10.51 -0.76 12.84
N ARG A 78 9.41 -0.03 12.65
CA ARG A 78 8.29 -0.46 11.82
C ARG A 78 8.51 0.07 10.41
N LEU A 79 8.54 -0.85 9.44
CA LEU A 79 8.70 -0.54 8.03
C LEU A 79 7.44 -0.94 7.25
N ALA A 80 7.13 -0.20 6.19
CA ALA A 80 6.26 -0.65 5.13
C ALA A 80 7.12 -0.96 3.90
N ILE A 81 7.06 -2.21 3.44
CA ILE A 81 7.79 -2.69 2.26
C ILE A 81 6.75 -2.98 1.19
N ILE A 82 6.71 -2.16 0.15
CA ILE A 82 5.62 -2.15 -0.83
C ILE A 82 6.20 -2.49 -2.20
N PRO A 83 5.73 -3.55 -2.87
CA PRO A 83 6.10 -3.82 -4.26
C PRO A 83 5.82 -2.62 -5.16
N LEU A 84 6.80 -2.18 -5.95
CA LEU A 84 6.61 -1.05 -6.86
C LEU A 84 5.50 -1.30 -7.89
N SER A 85 5.34 -2.55 -8.32
CA SER A 85 4.26 -2.94 -9.23
C SER A 85 2.87 -2.81 -8.63
N LEU A 86 2.75 -2.66 -7.31
CA LEU A 86 1.47 -2.50 -6.61
C LEU A 86 1.19 -1.07 -6.19
N VAL A 87 2.11 -0.14 -6.44
CA VAL A 87 1.91 1.28 -6.14
C VAL A 87 0.98 1.89 -7.18
N LEU A 88 -0.08 2.54 -6.68
CA LEU A 88 -1.06 3.28 -7.48
C LEU A 88 -0.65 4.75 -7.61
N ASP A 89 -0.28 5.38 -6.49
CA ASP A 89 0.16 6.77 -6.48
C ASP A 89 1.08 7.06 -5.29
N VAL A 90 1.91 8.09 -5.42
CA VAL A 90 2.76 8.63 -4.37
C VAL A 90 2.65 10.14 -4.32
N HIS A 91 2.47 10.67 -3.11
CA HIS A 91 2.41 12.12 -2.88
C HIS A 91 3.35 12.53 -1.75
N PRO A 92 3.99 13.71 -1.86
CA PRO A 92 4.62 14.36 -0.73
C PRO A 92 3.58 14.56 0.39
N SER A 93 3.96 14.23 1.62
CA SER A 93 3.12 14.44 2.79
C SER A 93 3.78 15.47 3.70
N SER A 94 2.99 16.39 4.25
CA SER A 94 3.44 17.47 5.13
C SER A 94 3.87 16.99 6.53
N GLY A 95 4.27 15.72 6.68
CA GLY A 95 4.76 15.16 7.94
C GLY A 95 3.68 14.75 8.93
N GLN A 96 2.44 14.49 8.46
CA GLN A 96 1.43 13.88 9.32
C GLN A 96 1.92 12.51 9.81
N LYS A 97 1.63 12.18 11.09
CA LYS A 97 2.08 10.93 11.73
C LYS A 97 1.80 9.73 10.81
N PRO A 98 2.76 8.80 10.68
CA PRO A 98 2.60 7.61 9.85
C PRO A 98 1.35 6.84 10.29
N LEU A 99 0.36 6.80 9.40
CA LEU A 99 -0.92 6.14 9.62
C LEU A 99 -1.06 5.06 8.55
N LYS A 100 -0.92 3.79 8.93
CA LYS A 100 -1.39 2.67 8.11
C LYS A 100 -2.89 2.60 8.27
N LYS A 101 -3.65 3.16 7.33
CA LYS A 101 -5.12 3.07 7.32
C LYS A 101 -5.54 2.18 6.14
N PRO A 102 -6.36 1.14 6.36
CA PRO A 102 -7.08 0.53 5.24
C PRO A 102 -7.98 1.60 4.64
N MET A 103 -7.97 1.77 3.32
CA MET A 103 -9.07 2.51 2.68
C MET A 103 -10.31 1.62 2.75
N ILE A 104 -11.45 2.21 3.09
CA ILE A 104 -12.73 1.50 3.16
C ILE A 104 -13.00 0.90 1.77
N SER A 105 -12.80 -0.40 1.60
CA SER A 105 -13.20 -1.11 0.40
C SER A 105 -14.68 -1.45 0.51
N HIS A 106 -15.49 -0.92 -0.39
CA HIS A 106 -16.85 -1.41 -0.56
C HIS A 106 -16.76 -2.81 -1.14
N ARG A 107 -16.97 -3.85 -0.33
CA ARG A 107 -17.13 -5.21 -0.84
C ARG A 107 -18.50 -5.33 -1.50
N PHE A 108 -18.50 -5.50 -2.82
CA PHE A 108 -19.68 -5.89 -3.58
C PHE A 108 -19.68 -7.40 -3.72
N HIS A 109 -20.72 -8.06 -3.22
CA HIS A 109 -20.94 -9.48 -3.49
C HIS A 109 -21.84 -9.62 -4.72
N ARG A 110 -21.56 -10.59 -5.61
CA ARG A 110 -22.51 -10.91 -6.69
C ARG A 110 -23.52 -11.94 -6.18
N LEU A 111 -24.76 -11.52 -5.99
CA LEU A 111 -25.91 -12.40 -5.71
C LEU A 111 -26.76 -12.42 -6.99
N HIS A 112 -26.89 -13.60 -7.63
CA HIS A 112 -27.62 -13.78 -8.90
C HIS A 112 -27.23 -12.78 -10.01
N GLY A 113 -25.94 -12.49 -10.16
CA GLY A 113 -25.45 -11.56 -11.20
C GLY A 113 -25.64 -10.07 -10.90
N LYS A 114 -26.23 -9.68 -9.75
CA LYS A 114 -26.34 -8.30 -9.29
C LYS A 114 -25.37 -8.03 -8.13
N ALA A 115 -24.69 -6.88 -8.17
CA ALA A 115 -23.80 -6.43 -7.10
C ALA A 115 -24.62 -5.96 -5.88
N VAL A 116 -24.50 -6.66 -4.76
CA VAL A 116 -25.17 -6.34 -3.49
C VAL A 116 -24.11 -5.85 -2.50
N LYS A 117 -24.35 -4.67 -1.91
CA LYS A 117 -23.47 -3.99 -0.95
C LYS A 117 -23.60 -4.65 0.42
N ILE A 118 -22.52 -5.20 0.97
CA ILE A 118 -22.49 -5.70 2.35
C ILE A 118 -21.70 -4.72 3.22
N PHE A 119 -22.32 -4.22 4.27
CA PHE A 119 -21.64 -3.40 5.28
C PHE A 119 -20.86 -4.32 6.22
N GLY A 120 -19.54 -4.20 6.22
CA GLY A 120 -18.67 -4.86 7.20
C GLY A 120 -17.71 -3.85 7.81
N VAL A 121 -17.93 -3.49 9.07
CA VAL A 121 -16.99 -2.71 9.89
C VAL A 121 -16.75 -3.50 11.17
N LYS A 122 -15.49 -3.82 11.48
CA LYS A 122 -15.08 -4.00 12.87
C LYS A 122 -14.48 -2.67 13.33
N LYS A 123 -15.16 -2.02 14.27
CA LYS A 123 -14.82 -0.71 14.84
C LYS A 123 -13.42 -0.71 15.45
N LEU A 124 -12.86 0.50 15.54
CA LEU A 124 -11.66 0.87 16.28
C LEU A 124 -11.50 0.04 17.56
N ALA A 125 -10.31 -0.53 17.77
CA ALA A 125 -9.86 -0.72 19.14
C ALA A 125 -9.49 0.67 19.66
N GLU A 126 -10.37 1.19 20.51
CA GLU A 126 -10.11 2.33 21.38
C GLU A 126 -8.89 2.05 22.27
N GLN A 127 -8.33 3.15 22.77
CA GLN A 127 -7.20 3.27 23.68
C GLN A 127 -7.07 2.13 24.71
N GLY A 128 -5.84 1.64 24.86
CA GLY A 128 -5.30 0.95 26.02
C GLY A 128 -3.84 1.33 26.14
#